data_AF-A0A9N9EY31-F1
#
_entry.id   AF-A0A9N9EY31-F1
#
_cell.length_a   1.000
_cell.length_b   1.000
_cell.length_c   1.000
_cell.angle_alpha   90.00
_cell.angle_beta   90.00
_cell.angle_gamma   90.00
#
_symmetry.space_group_name_H-M   'P 1'
#
loop_
_entity.id
_entity.type
_entity.pdbx_description
1 polymer ?
#
loop_
_entity_poly.entity_id
_entity_poly.type
_entity_poly.pdbx_seq_one_letter_code
_entity_poly.pdbx_strand_id
1 'polypeptide(L)'
;MPRNFEFIKSLNDEFFLTVRRAHLINLYELLVTSLSAKNYYRANRIVEILLQCPEVDVTHVWKAAIDVLIHLGNAEKSCIDFFNQMLLHTKCKEEVLLELISFQLYSGKPREALEILETYLTQQPYKDNPLIFGYTGMLAFALWEQTNAIINDFGATRPTINQINEGVNERPIVNDLELYVEQQEKYYELSISSLSMALEMDKSNDMFLVLYTKILLANDMVDEALDIVRSFCDQNPHTVVGYRLLFNILYEHRNEDTKWVQAGKLYHQMDPVSPPEAVLNPLIKYYESVMATQTSATDQRSSAEVHYNILELLFQRIENGDDEFEYVKDAIVHFTWL
;
A
#
# COMPACT_ATOMS: atom_id res chain seq x y z
N MET A 1 17.25 4.72 -15.33
CA MET A 1 17.45 5.98 -16.09
C MET A 1 17.13 5.79 -17.59
N PRO A 2 15.84 5.90 -18.02
CA PRO A 2 15.50 6.00 -19.45
C PRO A 2 15.03 7.39 -19.92
N ARG A 3 14.70 8.33 -19.00
CA ARG A 3 14.02 9.61 -19.34
C ARG A 3 14.92 10.76 -19.85
N ASN A 4 16.25 10.63 -19.83
CA ASN A 4 17.15 11.72 -20.25
C ASN A 4 17.18 11.94 -21.78
N PHE A 5 16.70 10.97 -22.56
CA PHE A 5 16.68 11.07 -24.03
C PHE A 5 15.62 12.02 -24.58
N GLU A 6 14.51 12.24 -23.86
CA GLU A 6 13.41 13.09 -24.34
C GLU A 6 13.78 14.57 -24.38
N PHE A 7 14.56 15.06 -23.41
CA PHE A 7 15.04 16.44 -23.40
C PHE A 7 16.04 16.74 -24.53
N ILE A 8 17.00 15.83 -24.76
CA ILE A 8 17.96 15.98 -25.86
C ILE A 8 17.22 15.95 -27.20
N LYS A 9 16.15 15.16 -27.31
CA LYS A 9 15.31 15.09 -28.50
C LYS A 9 14.44 16.34 -28.69
N SER A 10 13.83 16.88 -27.63
CA SER A 10 13.07 18.15 -27.69
C SER A 10 13.98 19.35 -28.01
N LEU A 11 15.27 19.23 -27.73
CA LEU A 11 16.28 20.20 -28.13
C LEU A 11 16.79 20.05 -29.59
N ASN A 12 16.36 19.06 -30.36
CA ASN A 12 16.91 18.81 -31.70
C ASN A 12 15.98 19.20 -32.87
N ASP A 13 14.73 19.61 -32.61
CA ASP A 13 13.70 19.72 -33.66
C ASP A 13 13.72 21.02 -34.51
N GLU A 14 14.65 21.97 -34.33
CA GLU A 14 14.75 23.14 -35.21
C GLU A 14 16.19 23.50 -35.64
N PHE A 15 16.32 23.76 -36.93
CA PHE A 15 17.49 23.60 -37.81
C PHE A 15 18.68 24.57 -37.62
N PHE A 16 18.86 25.20 -36.44
CA PHE A 16 20.09 25.90 -36.08
C PHE A 16 20.39 25.74 -34.59
N LEU A 17 21.37 24.87 -34.26
CA LEU A 17 21.94 24.79 -32.91
C LEU A 17 22.70 26.09 -32.63
N THR A 18 22.12 26.97 -31.81
CA THR A 18 22.87 28.10 -31.25
C THR A 18 23.98 27.57 -30.35
N VAL A 19 25.12 28.28 -30.29
CA VAL A 19 26.26 27.91 -29.41
C VAL A 19 25.80 27.68 -27.97
N ARG A 20 24.84 28.47 -27.51
CA ARG A 20 24.22 28.34 -26.19
C ARG A 20 23.45 27.02 -26.00
N ARG A 21 22.70 26.56 -27.01
CA ARG A 21 21.98 25.27 -26.96
C ARG A 21 22.94 24.10 -26.90
N ALA A 22 24.04 24.14 -27.66
CA ALA A 22 25.10 23.14 -27.58
C ALA A 22 25.75 23.08 -26.19
N HIS A 23 25.98 24.24 -25.54
CA HIS A 23 26.46 24.28 -24.16
C HIS A 23 25.48 23.69 -23.16
N LEU A 24 24.17 23.92 -23.31
CA LEU A 24 23.15 23.31 -22.45
C LEU A 24 23.13 21.77 -22.62
N ILE A 25 23.15 21.26 -23.85
CA ILE A 25 23.22 19.81 -24.10
C ILE A 25 24.46 19.20 -23.43
N ASN A 26 25.62 19.81 -23.62
CA ASN A 26 26.86 19.36 -22.98
C ASN A 26 26.78 19.40 -21.44
N LEU A 27 26.10 20.39 -20.85
CA LEU A 27 25.88 20.46 -19.41
C LEU A 27 24.99 19.30 -18.92
N TYR A 28 23.94 18.94 -19.64
CA TYR A 28 23.11 17.77 -19.31
C TYR A 28 23.89 16.46 -19.42
N GLU A 29 24.64 16.26 -20.50
CA GLU A 29 25.50 15.08 -20.64
C GLU A 29 26.52 15.00 -19.50
N LEU A 30 27.07 16.14 -19.09
CA LEU A 30 27.99 16.22 -17.97
C LEU A 30 27.30 15.95 -16.63
N LEU A 31 26.04 16.37 -16.45
CA LEU A 31 25.24 16.04 -15.28
C LEU A 31 25.04 14.52 -15.19
N VAL A 32 24.59 13.89 -16.27
CA VAL A 32 24.38 12.43 -16.34
C VAL A 32 25.67 11.69 -16.02
N THR A 33 26.78 12.10 -16.64
CA THR A 33 28.10 11.49 -16.39
C THR A 33 28.52 11.68 -14.92
N SER A 34 28.32 12.87 -14.36
CA SER A 34 28.68 13.17 -12.96
C SER A 34 27.85 12.35 -11.97
N LEU A 35 26.54 12.18 -12.22
CA LEU A 35 25.65 11.33 -11.41
C LEU A 35 26.06 9.86 -11.50
N SER A 36 26.36 9.36 -12.71
CA SER A 36 26.81 7.97 -12.89
C SER A 36 28.13 7.68 -12.17
N ALA A 37 29.01 8.68 -12.09
CA ALA A 37 30.27 8.62 -11.36
C ALA A 37 30.12 8.92 -9.86
N LYS A 38 28.89 9.13 -9.35
CA LYS A 38 28.60 9.53 -7.96
C LYS A 38 29.34 10.79 -7.50
N ASN A 39 29.68 11.68 -8.42
CA ASN A 39 30.33 12.95 -8.10
C ASN A 39 29.28 14.03 -7.86
N TYR A 40 28.62 13.96 -6.70
CA TYR A 40 27.49 14.81 -6.34
C TYR A 40 27.87 16.29 -6.19
N TYR A 41 29.10 16.61 -5.78
CA TYR A 41 29.56 18.00 -5.72
C TYR A 41 29.62 18.65 -7.11
N ARG A 42 30.13 17.91 -8.10
CA ARG A 42 30.15 18.38 -9.49
C ARG A 42 28.73 18.46 -10.06
N ALA A 43 27.91 17.44 -9.80
CA ALA A 43 26.52 17.43 -10.22
C ALA A 43 25.74 18.63 -9.66
N ASN A 44 25.96 19.00 -8.39
CA ASN A 44 25.32 20.16 -7.77
C ASN A 44 25.63 21.47 -8.49
N ARG A 45 26.91 21.70 -8.83
CA ARG A 45 27.30 22.89 -9.60
C ARG A 45 26.65 22.92 -10.98
N ILE A 46 26.52 21.77 -11.63
CA ILE A 46 25.87 21.69 -12.94
C ILE A 46 24.37 21.98 -12.80
N VAL A 47 23.70 21.41 -11.81
CA VAL A 47 22.28 21.67 -11.50
C VAL A 47 22.04 23.14 -11.19
N GLU A 48 22.86 23.77 -10.35
CA GLU A 48 22.77 25.20 -10.04
C GLU A 48 22.81 26.07 -11.30
N ILE A 49 23.72 25.76 -12.24
CA ILE A 49 23.82 26.47 -13.52
C ILE A 49 22.57 26.23 -14.38
N LEU A 50 22.11 24.98 -14.49
CA LEU A 50 20.95 24.62 -15.30
C LEU A 50 19.68 25.31 -14.78
N LEU A 51 19.47 25.36 -13.46
CA LEU A 51 18.30 26.00 -12.85
C LEU A 51 18.29 27.53 -13.00
N GLN A 52 19.44 28.16 -13.24
CA GLN A 52 19.54 29.60 -13.53
C GLN A 52 19.28 29.94 -15.00
N CYS A 53 19.23 28.94 -15.89
CA CYS A 53 19.02 29.16 -17.32
C CYS A 53 17.52 29.20 -17.65
N PRO A 54 16.97 30.30 -18.20
CA PRO A 54 15.54 30.41 -18.49
C PRO A 54 15.07 29.47 -19.62
N GLU A 55 15.98 28.98 -20.45
CA GLU A 55 15.67 28.04 -21.53
C GLU A 55 15.52 26.59 -21.04
N VAL A 56 15.97 26.33 -19.81
CA VAL A 56 15.91 24.99 -19.22
C VAL A 56 14.56 24.80 -18.58
N ASP A 57 13.79 23.84 -19.11
CA ASP A 57 12.58 23.40 -18.44
C ASP A 57 12.95 22.58 -17.20
N VAL A 58 12.61 23.15 -16.04
CA VAL A 58 12.85 22.61 -14.71
C VAL A 58 12.30 21.19 -14.54
N THR A 59 11.24 20.83 -15.28
CA THR A 59 10.66 19.46 -15.28
C THR A 59 11.69 18.37 -15.62
N HIS A 60 12.76 18.71 -16.34
CA HIS A 60 13.81 17.76 -16.75
C HIS A 60 14.99 17.68 -15.77
N VAL A 61 15.11 18.62 -14.83
CA VAL A 61 16.28 18.73 -13.93
C VAL A 61 15.91 18.43 -12.49
N TRP A 62 14.67 18.70 -12.06
CA TRP A 62 14.31 18.68 -10.64
C TRP A 62 14.56 17.33 -9.95
N LYS A 63 14.35 16.19 -10.62
CA LYS A 63 14.64 14.86 -10.05
C LYS A 63 16.14 14.68 -9.79
N ALA A 64 16.97 15.09 -10.75
CA ALA A 64 18.42 15.08 -10.59
C ALA A 64 18.87 16.06 -9.50
N ALA A 65 18.22 17.22 -9.40
CA ALA A 65 18.49 18.18 -8.33
C ALA A 65 18.20 17.60 -6.95
N ILE A 66 17.02 16.99 -6.76
CA ILE A 66 16.66 16.31 -5.50
C ILE A 66 17.64 15.17 -5.18
N ASP A 67 17.97 14.31 -6.15
CA ASP A 67 18.93 13.22 -5.95
C ASP A 67 20.29 13.73 -5.45
N VAL A 68 20.79 14.81 -6.05
CA VAL A 68 22.03 15.47 -5.62
C VAL A 68 21.89 16.06 -4.22
N LEU A 69 20.79 16.74 -3.90
CA LEU A 69 20.57 17.34 -2.58
C LEU A 69 20.56 16.28 -1.47
N ILE A 70 19.88 15.15 -1.70
CA ILE A 70 19.82 14.02 -0.77
C ILE A 70 21.22 13.46 -0.52
N HIS A 71 21.99 13.20 -1.58
CA HIS A 71 23.31 12.58 -1.47
C HIS A 71 24.41 13.48 -0.91
N LEU A 72 24.27 14.81 -1.06
CA LEU A 72 25.19 15.76 -0.43
C LEU A 72 24.97 15.90 1.09
N GLY A 73 23.98 15.19 1.65
CA GLY A 73 23.63 15.30 3.07
C GLY A 73 23.11 16.69 3.42
N ASN A 74 22.55 17.40 2.45
CA ASN A 74 21.93 18.69 2.73
C ASN A 74 20.78 18.50 3.70
N ALA A 75 20.61 19.47 4.61
CA ALA A 75 19.56 19.43 5.61
C ALA A 75 18.20 19.19 4.94
N GLU A 76 17.41 18.30 5.50
CA GLU A 76 16.04 17.96 5.07
C GLU A 76 15.22 19.19 4.64
N LYS A 77 15.38 20.29 5.39
CA LYS A 77 14.80 21.60 5.08
C LYS A 77 15.09 22.08 3.66
N SER A 78 16.32 21.97 3.19
CA SER A 78 16.70 22.39 1.83
C SER A 78 16.02 21.56 0.74
N CYS A 79 15.80 20.26 0.99
CA CYS A 79 15.04 19.41 0.06
C CYS A 79 13.57 19.84 0.02
N ILE A 80 12.95 20.06 1.19
CA ILE A 80 11.57 20.54 1.31
C ILE A 80 11.41 21.92 0.65
N ASP A 81 12.31 22.86 0.91
CA ASP A 81 12.32 24.19 0.30
C ASP A 81 12.41 24.08 -1.23
N PHE A 82 13.23 23.16 -1.75
CA PHE A 82 13.32 22.90 -3.18
C PHE A 82 12.01 22.32 -3.73
N PHE A 83 11.41 21.31 -3.09
CA PHE A 83 10.11 20.77 -3.50
C PHE A 83 9.02 21.85 -3.52
N ASN A 84 8.96 22.71 -2.52
CA ASN A 84 8.00 23.82 -2.46
C ASN A 84 8.20 24.80 -3.64
N GLN A 85 9.45 25.11 -4.00
CA GLN A 85 9.73 25.88 -5.21
C GLN A 85 9.26 25.14 -6.47
N MET A 86 9.44 23.82 -6.54
CA MET A 86 8.99 23.02 -7.67
C MET A 86 7.47 23.04 -7.81
N LEU A 87 6.71 22.87 -6.73
CA LEU A 87 5.25 22.93 -6.76
C LEU A 87 4.72 24.28 -7.30
N LEU A 88 5.47 25.37 -7.11
CA LEU A 88 5.12 26.69 -7.64
C LEU A 88 5.46 26.86 -9.13
N HIS A 89 6.58 26.30 -9.58
CA HIS A 89 7.18 26.63 -10.89
C HIS A 89 7.05 25.53 -11.95
N THR A 90 6.66 24.31 -11.57
CA THR A 90 6.55 23.18 -12.49
C THR A 90 5.12 22.98 -13.04
N LYS A 91 5.03 22.34 -14.20
CA LYS A 91 3.77 21.81 -14.75
C LYS A 91 3.41 20.45 -14.14
N CYS A 92 4.40 19.67 -13.72
CA CYS A 92 4.22 18.32 -13.15
C CYS A 92 3.92 18.36 -11.65
N LYS A 93 2.94 19.18 -11.23
CA LYS A 93 2.73 19.46 -9.80
C LYS A 93 2.34 18.22 -9.00
N GLU A 94 1.53 17.34 -9.58
CA GLU A 94 1.11 16.08 -8.97
C GLU A 94 2.30 15.14 -8.70
N GLU A 95 3.17 14.94 -9.70
CA GLU A 95 4.36 14.09 -9.55
C GLU A 95 5.31 14.64 -8.47
N VAL A 96 5.51 15.96 -8.45
CA VAL A 96 6.34 16.63 -7.43
C VAL A 96 5.74 16.50 -6.03
N LEU A 97 4.41 16.63 -5.90
CA LEU A 97 3.72 16.46 -4.63
C LEU A 97 3.88 15.03 -4.09
N LEU A 98 3.63 14.02 -4.93
CA LEU A 98 3.79 12.61 -4.55
C LEU A 98 5.23 12.27 -4.15
N GLU A 99 6.22 12.83 -4.84
CA GLU A 99 7.63 12.65 -4.50
C GLU A 99 8.00 13.34 -3.17
N LEU A 100 7.45 14.53 -2.89
CA LEU A 100 7.60 15.22 -1.59
C LEU A 100 7.01 14.38 -0.45
N ILE A 101 5.82 13.81 -0.63
CA ILE A 101 5.19 12.92 0.36
C ILE A 101 6.05 11.68 0.59
N SER A 102 6.55 11.06 -0.48
CA SER A 102 7.46 9.92 -0.39
C SER A 102 8.72 10.27 0.39
N PHE A 103 9.32 11.44 0.12
CA PHE A 103 10.50 11.94 0.83
C PHE A 103 10.25 12.12 2.33
N GLN A 104 9.11 12.69 2.72
CA GLN A 104 8.76 12.87 4.13
C GLN A 104 8.47 11.55 4.85
N LEU A 105 7.85 10.59 4.15
CA LEU A 105 7.66 9.22 4.64
C LEU A 105 9.00 8.54 4.93
N TYR A 106 9.96 8.61 4.01
CA TYR A 106 11.32 8.08 4.24
C TYR A 106 12.04 8.80 5.38
N SER A 107 11.68 10.04 5.67
CA SER A 107 12.21 10.82 6.78
C SER A 107 11.48 10.58 8.11
N GLY A 108 10.50 9.67 8.15
CA GLY A 108 9.74 9.32 9.36
C GLY A 108 8.75 10.40 9.81
N LYS A 109 8.25 11.23 8.89
CA LYS A 109 7.36 12.38 9.16
C LYS A 109 5.99 12.25 8.51
N PRO A 110 5.18 11.24 8.90
CA PRO A 110 3.87 11.00 8.29
C PRO A 110 2.84 12.09 8.61
N ARG A 111 2.96 12.77 9.77
CA ARG A 111 2.03 13.84 10.16
C ARG A 111 2.20 15.06 9.28
N GLU A 112 3.44 15.52 9.09
CA GLU A 112 3.76 16.65 8.23
C GLU A 112 3.36 16.36 6.77
N ALA A 113 3.56 15.11 6.33
CA ALA A 113 3.15 14.68 4.99
C ALA A 113 1.63 14.76 4.81
N LEU A 114 0.88 14.33 5.83
CA LEU A 114 -0.58 14.40 5.82
C LEU A 114 -1.08 15.84 5.80
N GLU A 115 -0.52 16.71 6.65
CA GLU A 115 -0.88 18.13 6.70
C GLU A 115 -0.68 18.81 5.33
N ILE A 116 0.41 18.49 4.63
CA ILE A 116 0.66 18.99 3.27
C ILE A 116 -0.43 18.49 2.32
N LEU A 117 -0.73 17.18 2.30
CA LEU A 117 -1.76 16.63 1.42
C LEU A 117 -3.14 17.24 1.66
N GLU A 118 -3.53 17.42 2.93
CA GLU A 118 -4.80 18.04 3.31
C GLU A 118 -4.98 19.42 2.64
N THR A 119 -3.90 20.21 2.50
CA THR A 119 -3.98 21.52 1.82
C THR A 119 -4.31 21.41 0.33
N TYR A 120 -3.94 20.31 -0.32
CA TYR A 120 -4.09 20.13 -1.77
C TYR A 120 -5.37 19.40 -2.19
N LEU A 121 -6.01 18.61 -1.30
CA LEU A 121 -7.17 17.77 -1.63
C LEU A 121 -8.31 18.52 -2.34
N THR A 122 -8.55 19.78 -2.00
CA THR A 122 -9.65 20.56 -2.58
C THR A 122 -9.24 21.39 -3.80
N GLN A 123 -7.95 21.41 -4.15
CA GLN A 123 -7.40 22.25 -5.20
C GLN A 123 -7.35 21.47 -6.53
N GLN A 124 -7.60 22.16 -7.65
CA GLN A 124 -7.32 21.58 -8.97
C GLN A 124 -5.82 21.64 -9.28
N PRO A 125 -5.23 20.59 -9.89
CA PRO A 125 -5.87 19.39 -10.44
C PRO A 125 -6.05 18.22 -9.45
N TYR A 126 -5.56 18.35 -8.21
CA TYR A 126 -5.47 17.23 -7.24
C TYR A 126 -6.81 16.65 -6.78
N LYS A 127 -7.87 17.47 -6.77
CA LYS A 127 -9.23 17.04 -6.39
C LYS A 127 -9.76 15.85 -7.19
N ASP A 128 -9.28 15.67 -8.42
CA ASP A 128 -9.73 14.60 -9.31
C ASP A 128 -8.70 13.46 -9.41
N ASN A 129 -7.68 13.45 -8.54
CA ASN A 129 -6.60 12.46 -8.58
C ASN A 129 -6.78 11.39 -7.47
N PRO A 130 -7.09 10.12 -7.82
CA PRO A 130 -7.34 9.04 -6.85
C PRO A 130 -6.13 8.76 -5.94
N LEU A 131 -4.90 8.93 -6.45
CA LEU A 131 -3.69 8.66 -5.68
C LEU A 131 -3.53 9.64 -4.52
N ILE A 132 -3.88 10.91 -4.71
CA ILE A 132 -3.78 11.92 -3.65
C ILE A 132 -4.71 11.56 -2.49
N PHE A 133 -5.97 11.20 -2.78
CA PHE A 133 -6.90 10.71 -1.75
C PHE A 133 -6.41 9.42 -1.09
N GLY A 134 -5.91 8.47 -1.88
CA GLY A 134 -5.45 7.20 -1.34
C GLY A 134 -4.20 7.33 -0.46
N TYR A 135 -3.25 8.20 -0.80
CA TYR A 135 -2.09 8.52 0.05
C TYR A 135 -2.48 9.27 1.32
N THR A 136 -3.43 10.21 1.24
CA THR A 136 -4.03 10.85 2.43
C THR A 136 -4.63 9.79 3.35
N GLY A 137 -5.44 8.89 2.78
CA GLY A 137 -6.07 7.80 3.50
C GLY A 137 -5.07 6.86 4.16
N MET A 138 -4.03 6.46 3.45
CA MET A 138 -2.94 5.62 3.96
C MET A 138 -2.15 6.28 5.09
N LEU A 139 -1.83 7.58 4.98
CA LEU A 139 -1.15 8.32 6.03
C LEU A 139 -2.02 8.48 7.27
N ALA A 140 -3.31 8.80 7.08
CA ALA A 140 -4.28 8.87 8.17
C ALA A 140 -4.45 7.52 8.86
N PHE A 141 -4.53 6.42 8.11
CA PHE A 141 -4.55 5.06 8.64
C PHE A 141 -3.31 4.76 9.49
N ALA A 142 -2.11 5.07 8.99
CA ALA A 142 -0.87 4.83 9.71
C ALA A 142 -0.79 5.63 11.03
N LEU A 143 -1.26 6.89 11.03
CA LEU A 143 -1.33 7.71 12.24
C LEU A 143 -2.40 7.19 13.21
N TRP A 144 -3.55 6.74 12.70
CA TRP A 144 -4.58 6.08 13.51
C TRP A 144 -4.06 4.81 14.19
N GLU A 145 -3.33 3.93 13.49
CA GLU A 145 -2.71 2.75 14.09
C GLU A 145 -1.71 3.13 15.20
N GLN A 146 -0.90 4.16 14.98
CA GLN A 146 0.04 4.66 16.00
C GLN A 146 -0.70 5.21 17.22
N THR A 147 -1.75 6.00 17.03
CA THR A 147 -2.55 6.54 18.13
C THR A 147 -3.29 5.44 18.88
N ASN A 148 -3.82 4.43 18.19
CA ASN A 148 -4.43 3.26 18.81
C ASN A 148 -3.46 2.51 19.71
N ALA A 149 -2.24 2.27 19.22
CA ALA A 149 -1.21 1.58 20.00
C ALA A 149 -0.90 2.35 21.31
N ILE A 150 -0.80 3.67 21.22
CA ILE A 150 -0.59 4.55 22.38
C ILE A 150 -1.76 4.44 23.38
N ILE A 151 -3.00 4.55 22.90
CA ILE A 151 -4.21 4.45 23.75
C ILE A 151 -4.29 3.09 24.46
N ASN A 152 -3.99 2.01 23.72
CA ASN A 152 -4.00 0.65 24.28
C ASN A 152 -2.93 0.45 25.35
N ASP A 153 -1.73 1.04 25.18
CA ASP A 153 -0.66 0.98 26.18
C ASP A 153 -1.04 1.73 27.46
N PHE A 154 -1.71 2.88 27.34
CA PHE A 154 -2.31 3.59 28.50
C PHE A 154 -3.38 2.75 29.23
N GLY A 155 -4.14 1.94 28.49
CA GLY A 155 -5.12 1.01 29.05
C GLY A 155 -4.48 -0.16 29.82
N ALA A 156 -3.36 -0.68 29.33
CA ALA A 156 -2.62 -1.80 29.92
C ALA A 156 -1.80 -1.41 31.16
N THR A 157 -1.35 -0.16 31.26
CA THR A 157 -0.52 0.36 32.36
C THR A 157 -1.31 0.90 33.56
N ARG A 158 -2.60 0.59 33.72
CA ARG A 158 -3.27 0.78 35.02
C ARG A 158 -2.86 -0.35 35.98
N PRO A 159 -1.91 -0.16 36.93
CA PRO A 159 -1.83 -1.06 38.06
C PRO A 159 -3.17 -1.00 38.78
N THR A 160 -3.65 -2.17 39.19
CA THR A 160 -4.72 -2.34 40.16
C THR A 160 -4.47 -1.34 41.30
N ILE A 161 -5.31 -0.29 41.38
CA ILE A 161 -5.24 0.70 42.47
C ILE A 161 -5.70 -0.02 43.73
N ASN A 162 -4.77 -0.74 44.35
CA ASN A 162 -4.80 -1.12 45.74
C ASN A 162 -3.38 -0.92 46.24
N GLN A 163 -3.20 0.18 46.99
CA GLN A 163 -2.01 0.64 47.69
C GLN A 163 -1.00 1.43 46.83
N ILE A 164 -1.01 2.76 46.97
CA ILE A 164 0.11 3.55 47.55
C ILE A 164 -0.44 4.93 47.94
N ASN A 165 0.02 5.36 49.12
CA ASN A 165 -0.35 6.55 49.85
C ASN A 165 0.07 7.87 49.17
N GLU A 166 -0.73 8.89 49.48
CA GLU A 166 -0.41 10.31 49.65
C GLU A 166 0.94 10.83 49.11
N GLY A 167 0.85 11.69 48.09
CA GLY A 167 1.66 12.90 48.04
C GLY A 167 2.72 12.98 46.94
N VAL A 168 2.33 13.06 45.66
CA VAL A 168 3.11 13.77 44.63
C VAL A 168 2.16 14.32 43.56
N ASN A 169 2.17 15.64 43.37
CA ASN A 169 1.63 16.44 42.25
C ASN A 169 0.93 15.66 41.13
N GLU A 170 -0.40 15.57 41.20
CA GLU A 170 -1.25 15.22 40.07
C GLU A 170 -1.17 16.33 39.00
N ARG A 171 -0.35 16.12 37.97
CA ARG A 171 -0.47 16.80 36.66
C ARG A 171 -1.06 15.79 35.65
N PRO A 172 -1.82 16.27 34.65
CA PRO A 172 -3.08 15.65 34.27
C PRO A 172 -2.91 14.61 33.17
N ILE A 173 -2.64 13.35 33.55
CA ILE A 173 -2.63 12.19 32.62
C ILE A 173 -3.96 12.08 31.85
N VAL A 174 -5.06 12.57 32.43
CA VAL A 174 -6.40 12.58 31.82
C VAL A 174 -6.49 13.50 30.60
N ASN A 175 -5.80 14.65 30.60
CA ASN A 175 -5.89 15.62 29.50
C ASN A 175 -5.16 15.14 28.23
N ASP A 176 -4.09 14.36 28.40
CA ASP A 176 -3.33 13.83 27.26
C ASP A 176 -4.08 12.67 26.58
N LEU A 177 -4.81 11.83 27.34
CA LEU A 177 -5.59 10.74 26.78
C LEU A 177 -6.79 11.24 25.96
N GLU A 178 -7.49 12.27 26.43
CA GLU A 178 -8.60 12.89 25.71
C GLU A 178 -8.14 13.44 24.35
N LEU A 179 -6.97 14.09 24.32
CA LEU A 179 -6.36 14.57 23.08
C LEU A 179 -6.02 13.44 22.10
N TYR A 180 -5.50 12.30 22.58
CA TYR A 180 -5.22 11.16 21.71
C TYR A 180 -6.49 10.51 21.16
N VAL A 181 -7.57 10.44 21.95
CA VAL A 181 -8.86 9.93 21.48
C VAL A 181 -9.45 10.83 20.39
N GLU A 182 -9.40 12.16 20.56
CA GLU A 182 -9.83 13.10 19.51
C GLU A 182 -8.99 12.97 18.23
N GLN A 183 -7.67 12.80 18.37
CA GLN A 183 -6.79 12.59 17.21
C GLN A 183 -7.06 11.26 16.51
N GLN A 184 -7.30 10.20 17.28
CA GLN A 184 -7.67 8.89 16.77
C GLN A 184 -8.94 8.99 15.91
N GLU A 185 -9.99 9.62 16.43
CA GLU A 185 -11.25 9.80 15.72
C GLU A 185 -11.05 10.61 14.42
N LYS A 186 -10.30 11.73 14.50
CA LYS A 186 -9.94 12.51 13.31
C LYS A 186 -9.25 11.65 12.25
N TYR A 187 -8.22 10.90 12.63
CA TYR A 187 -7.46 10.07 11.68
C TYR A 187 -8.29 8.93 11.11
N TYR A 188 -9.17 8.35 11.91
CA TYR A 188 -10.12 7.34 11.47
C TYR A 188 -11.06 7.88 10.38
N GLU A 189 -11.76 8.99 10.65
CA GLU A 189 -12.72 9.58 9.70
C GLU A 189 -12.03 10.02 8.41
N LEU A 190 -10.85 10.63 8.52
CA LEU A 190 -10.08 11.06 7.37
C LEU A 190 -9.60 9.86 6.53
N SER A 191 -9.17 8.78 7.18
CA SER A 191 -8.76 7.55 6.50
C SER A 191 -9.92 6.92 5.73
N ILE A 192 -11.08 6.74 6.37
CA ILE A 192 -12.27 6.17 5.72
C ILE A 192 -12.72 7.02 4.54
N SER A 193 -12.92 8.33 4.76
CA SER A 193 -13.44 9.22 3.72
C SER A 193 -12.48 9.30 2.53
N SER A 194 -11.18 9.38 2.77
CA SER A 194 -10.18 9.50 1.70
C SER A 194 -9.97 8.18 0.95
N LEU A 195 -9.89 7.05 1.64
CA LEU A 195 -9.76 5.73 0.97
C LEU A 195 -11.01 5.38 0.16
N SER A 196 -12.19 5.67 0.70
CA SER A 196 -13.46 5.50 -0.01
C SER A 196 -13.48 6.34 -1.29
N MET A 197 -13.15 7.64 -1.20
CA MET A 197 -13.10 8.52 -2.37
C MET A 197 -12.05 8.06 -3.41
N ALA A 198 -10.88 7.59 -2.96
CA ALA A 198 -9.86 7.05 -3.84
C ALA A 198 -10.37 5.82 -4.61
N LEU A 199 -11.07 4.90 -3.94
CA LEU A 199 -11.64 3.70 -4.55
C LEU A 199 -12.84 4.02 -5.45
N GLU A 200 -13.64 5.04 -5.14
CA GLU A 200 -14.71 5.50 -6.03
C GLU A 200 -14.17 6.00 -7.37
N MET A 201 -13.04 6.73 -7.33
CA MET A 201 -12.35 7.27 -8.51
C MET A 201 -11.56 6.19 -9.27
N ASP A 202 -10.89 5.28 -8.57
CA ASP A 202 -10.12 4.17 -9.14
C ASP A 202 -10.41 2.85 -8.42
N LYS A 203 -11.35 2.10 -8.99
CA LYS A 203 -11.80 0.81 -8.46
C LYS A 203 -10.83 -0.34 -8.72
N SER A 204 -9.70 -0.09 -9.36
CA SER A 204 -8.67 -1.12 -9.64
C SER A 204 -7.55 -1.16 -8.60
N ASN A 205 -7.49 -0.16 -7.70
CA ASN A 205 -6.41 -0.03 -6.74
C ASN A 205 -6.56 -0.99 -5.55
N ASP A 206 -5.83 -2.09 -5.60
CA ASP A 206 -5.83 -3.15 -4.58
C ASP A 206 -5.18 -2.72 -3.25
N MET A 207 -4.17 -1.85 -3.30
CA MET A 207 -3.49 -1.32 -2.11
C MET A 207 -4.45 -0.51 -1.23
N PHE A 208 -5.23 0.41 -1.81
CA PHE A 208 -6.21 1.19 -1.07
C PHE A 208 -7.36 0.32 -0.57
N LEU A 209 -7.77 -0.70 -1.34
CA LEU A 209 -8.76 -1.68 -0.90
C LEU A 209 -8.32 -2.40 0.38
N VAL A 210 -7.09 -2.91 0.41
CA VAL A 210 -6.54 -3.62 1.59
C VAL A 210 -6.61 -2.74 2.84
N LEU A 211 -6.21 -1.46 2.74
CA LEU A 211 -6.23 -0.54 3.86
C LEU A 211 -7.66 -0.18 4.29
N TYR A 212 -8.54 0.04 3.31
CA TYR A 212 -9.94 0.37 3.58
C TYR A 212 -10.68 -0.78 4.25
N THR A 213 -10.46 -2.01 3.79
CA THR A 213 -10.99 -3.21 4.45
C THR A 213 -10.45 -3.34 5.87
N LYS A 214 -9.16 -3.13 6.11
CA LYS A 214 -8.57 -3.21 7.47
C LYS A 214 -9.21 -2.23 8.45
N ILE A 215 -9.41 -0.97 8.04
CA ILE A 215 -10.00 0.04 8.93
C ILE A 215 -11.48 -0.23 9.22
N LEU A 216 -12.24 -0.76 8.24
CA LEU A 216 -13.63 -1.17 8.44
C LEU A 216 -13.73 -2.34 9.43
N LEU A 217 -12.89 -3.36 9.27
CA LEU A 217 -12.88 -4.52 10.17
C LEU A 217 -12.48 -4.15 11.60
N ALA A 218 -11.58 -3.18 11.77
CA ALA A 218 -11.19 -2.71 13.10
C ALA A 218 -12.33 -2.06 13.89
N ASN A 219 -13.37 -1.59 13.20
CA ASN A 219 -14.60 -1.05 13.79
C ASN A 219 -15.81 -1.98 13.62
N ASP A 220 -15.56 -3.28 13.45
CA ASP A 220 -16.59 -4.33 13.32
C ASP A 220 -17.57 -4.13 12.15
N MET A 221 -17.21 -3.33 11.13
CA MET A 221 -18.02 -3.05 9.95
C MET A 221 -17.86 -4.16 8.88
N VAL A 222 -18.09 -5.41 9.28
CA VAL A 222 -17.83 -6.61 8.46
C VAL A 222 -18.66 -6.64 7.18
N ASP A 223 -19.94 -6.26 7.25
CA ASP A 223 -20.82 -6.35 6.08
C ASP A 223 -20.44 -5.31 5.01
N GLU A 224 -20.06 -4.09 5.40
CA GLU A 224 -19.55 -3.06 4.48
C GLU A 224 -18.22 -3.50 3.85
N ALA A 225 -17.32 -4.09 4.64
CA ALA A 225 -16.08 -4.66 4.15
C ALA A 225 -16.31 -5.79 3.12
N LEU A 226 -17.31 -6.64 3.33
CA LEU A 226 -17.67 -7.69 2.38
C LEU A 226 -18.25 -7.11 1.08
N ASP A 227 -19.11 -6.10 1.17
CA ASP A 227 -19.75 -5.51 0.01
C ASP A 227 -18.75 -4.78 -0.89
N ILE A 228 -17.81 -4.03 -0.31
CA ILE A 228 -16.76 -3.37 -1.09
C ILE A 228 -15.81 -4.38 -1.76
N VAL A 229 -15.41 -5.45 -1.05
CA VAL A 229 -14.52 -6.47 -1.60
C VAL A 229 -15.22 -7.28 -2.70
N ARG A 230 -16.50 -7.63 -2.55
CA ARG A 230 -17.28 -8.30 -3.61
C ARG A 230 -17.38 -7.43 -4.86
N SER A 231 -17.75 -6.16 -4.68
CA SER A 231 -17.80 -5.17 -5.76
C SER A 231 -16.46 -5.04 -6.48
N PHE A 232 -15.34 -5.10 -5.74
CA PHE A 232 -14.00 -5.10 -6.31
C PHE A 232 -13.70 -6.37 -7.11
N CYS A 233 -14.01 -7.56 -6.58
CA CYS A 233 -13.83 -8.84 -7.29
C CYS A 233 -14.65 -8.90 -8.59
N ASP A 234 -15.89 -8.41 -8.57
CA ASP A 234 -16.76 -8.38 -9.74
C ASP A 234 -16.18 -7.50 -10.87
N GLN A 235 -15.50 -6.41 -10.50
CA GLN A 235 -14.88 -5.48 -11.45
C GLN A 235 -13.46 -5.88 -11.86
N ASN A 236 -12.76 -6.60 -10.99
CA ASN A 236 -11.36 -7.00 -11.17
C ASN A 236 -11.20 -8.52 -10.96
N PRO A 237 -11.82 -9.36 -11.82
CA PRO A 237 -11.90 -10.82 -11.62
C PRO A 237 -10.56 -11.54 -11.75
N HIS A 238 -9.49 -10.85 -12.15
CA HIS A 238 -8.15 -11.41 -12.30
C HIS A 238 -7.21 -11.02 -11.14
N THR A 239 -7.68 -10.24 -10.17
CA THR A 239 -6.87 -9.74 -9.08
C THR A 239 -6.97 -10.67 -7.86
N VAL A 240 -5.89 -11.41 -7.60
CA VAL A 240 -5.76 -12.35 -6.46
C VAL A 240 -6.09 -11.67 -5.13
N VAL A 241 -5.67 -10.40 -4.95
CA VAL A 241 -5.84 -9.66 -3.69
C VAL A 241 -7.30 -9.56 -3.26
N GLY A 242 -8.23 -9.36 -4.21
CA GLY A 242 -9.66 -9.28 -3.91
C GLY A 242 -10.18 -10.60 -3.34
N TYR A 243 -9.90 -11.72 -4.00
CA TYR A 243 -10.35 -13.04 -3.54
C TYR A 243 -9.66 -13.48 -2.24
N ARG A 244 -8.40 -13.11 -2.04
CA ARG A 244 -7.70 -13.31 -0.77
C ARG A 244 -8.38 -12.57 0.38
N LEU A 245 -8.72 -11.28 0.19
CA LEU A 245 -9.46 -10.51 1.20
C LEU A 245 -10.85 -11.11 1.43
N LEU A 246 -11.57 -11.47 0.37
CA LEU A 246 -12.91 -12.05 0.46
C LEU A 246 -12.90 -13.36 1.27
N PHE A 247 -11.95 -14.24 0.98
CA PHE A 247 -11.75 -15.48 1.72
C PHE A 247 -11.46 -15.19 3.20
N ASN A 248 -10.47 -14.33 3.50
CA ASN A 248 -10.08 -14.04 4.86
C ASN A 248 -11.25 -13.49 5.70
N ILE A 249 -11.99 -12.50 5.18
CA ILE A 249 -13.12 -11.90 5.91
C ILE A 249 -14.21 -12.94 6.15
N LEU A 250 -14.58 -13.73 5.14
CA LEU A 250 -15.62 -14.74 5.28
C LEU A 250 -15.19 -15.86 6.24
N TYR A 251 -13.93 -16.29 6.18
CA TYR A 251 -13.42 -17.36 7.04
C TYR A 251 -13.26 -16.91 8.50
N GLU A 252 -12.87 -15.67 8.76
CA GLU A 252 -12.71 -15.15 10.12
C GLU A 252 -14.04 -14.75 10.76
N HIS A 253 -14.95 -14.14 10.00
CA HIS A 253 -16.17 -13.52 10.56
C HIS A 253 -17.50 -14.16 10.14
N ARG A 254 -17.51 -15.08 9.17
CA ARG A 254 -18.73 -15.70 8.60
C ARG A 254 -18.52 -17.18 8.24
N ASN A 255 -17.75 -17.92 9.04
CA ASN A 255 -17.41 -19.32 8.76
C ASN A 255 -18.57 -20.32 8.86
N GLU A 256 -19.74 -19.88 9.33
CA GLU A 256 -20.97 -20.66 9.42
C GLU A 256 -21.57 -20.98 8.04
N ASP A 257 -21.32 -20.13 7.04
CA ASP A 257 -21.78 -20.31 5.66
C ASP A 257 -20.73 -21.05 4.81
N THR A 258 -21.11 -21.64 3.69
CA THR A 258 -20.20 -22.31 2.74
C THR A 258 -19.56 -21.35 1.73
N LYS A 259 -19.94 -20.07 1.75
CA LYS A 259 -19.41 -19.05 0.82
C LYS A 259 -17.89 -18.86 0.93
N TRP A 260 -17.32 -18.99 2.12
CA TRP A 260 -15.87 -18.88 2.31
C TRP A 260 -15.13 -20.01 1.57
N VAL A 261 -15.73 -21.20 1.46
CA VAL A 261 -15.14 -22.34 0.73
C VAL A 261 -15.03 -21.99 -0.75
N GLN A 262 -16.09 -21.44 -1.35
CA GLN A 262 -16.08 -21.01 -2.75
C GLN A 262 -15.05 -19.91 -3.01
N ALA A 263 -15.00 -18.88 -2.14
CA ALA A 263 -14.00 -17.83 -2.22
C ALA A 263 -12.57 -18.38 -2.08
N GLY A 264 -12.36 -19.33 -1.17
CA GLY A 264 -11.08 -20.01 -0.95
C GLY A 264 -10.64 -20.83 -2.14
N LYS A 265 -11.56 -21.60 -2.78
CA LYS A 265 -11.24 -22.34 -4.00
C LYS A 265 -10.80 -21.40 -5.13
N LEU A 266 -11.48 -20.28 -5.31
CA LEU A 266 -11.10 -19.27 -6.31
C LEU A 266 -9.74 -18.64 -5.99
N TYR A 267 -9.50 -18.28 -4.72
CA TYR A 267 -8.21 -17.76 -4.29
C TYR A 267 -7.09 -18.77 -4.55
N HIS A 268 -7.25 -20.02 -4.11
CA HIS A 268 -6.27 -21.10 -4.32
C HIS A 268 -6.04 -21.37 -5.81
N GLN A 269 -7.07 -21.32 -6.65
CA GLN A 269 -6.92 -21.49 -8.09
C GLN A 269 -6.08 -20.36 -8.72
N MET A 270 -6.20 -19.13 -8.23
CA MET A 270 -5.44 -17.97 -8.75
C MET A 270 -4.02 -17.90 -8.19
N ASP A 271 -3.80 -18.37 -6.97
CA ASP A 271 -2.49 -18.46 -6.32
C ASP A 271 -2.29 -19.85 -5.67
N PRO A 272 -2.04 -20.90 -6.48
CA PRO A 272 -1.94 -22.26 -5.98
C PRO A 272 -0.78 -22.47 -5.02
N VAL A 273 0.26 -21.65 -5.13
CA VAL A 273 1.50 -21.71 -4.32
C VAL A 273 1.47 -20.75 -3.13
N SER A 274 0.32 -20.15 -2.82
CA SER A 274 0.11 -19.40 -1.58
C SER A 274 0.51 -20.22 -0.34
N PRO A 275 0.89 -19.60 0.79
CA PRO A 275 1.21 -20.34 2.01
C PRO A 275 0.06 -21.29 2.39
N PRO A 276 0.33 -22.58 2.68
CA PRO A 276 -0.72 -23.57 2.92
C PRO A 276 -1.71 -23.15 4.02
N GLU A 277 -1.22 -22.47 5.06
CA GLU A 277 -2.00 -21.96 6.17
C GLU A 277 -2.98 -20.86 5.75
N ALA A 278 -2.70 -20.17 4.65
CA ALA A 278 -3.50 -19.05 4.17
C ALA A 278 -4.80 -19.49 3.48
N VAL A 279 -4.87 -20.68 2.87
CA VAL A 279 -6.10 -21.14 2.18
C VAL A 279 -6.22 -22.66 2.07
N LEU A 280 -5.13 -23.37 1.74
CA LEU A 280 -5.16 -24.81 1.53
C LEU A 280 -5.58 -25.57 2.79
N ASN A 281 -4.89 -25.36 3.91
CA ASN A 281 -5.13 -26.05 5.17
C ASN A 281 -6.56 -25.80 5.70
N PRO A 282 -7.08 -24.54 5.70
CA PRO A 282 -8.49 -24.28 5.98
C PRO A 282 -9.47 -25.10 5.11
N LEU A 283 -9.23 -25.15 3.79
CA LEU A 283 -10.09 -25.88 2.86
C LEU A 283 -10.04 -27.40 3.08
N ILE A 284 -8.84 -27.98 3.23
CA ILE A 284 -8.66 -29.41 3.51
C ILE A 284 -9.37 -29.77 4.81
N LYS A 285 -9.16 -29.01 5.89
CA LYS A 285 -9.81 -29.25 7.18
C LYS A 285 -11.34 -29.21 7.09
N TYR A 286 -11.90 -28.30 6.29
CA TYR A 286 -13.34 -28.27 6.03
C TYR A 286 -13.80 -29.56 5.36
N TYR A 287 -13.13 -29.97 4.28
CA TYR A 287 -13.48 -31.20 3.57
C TYR A 287 -13.34 -32.46 4.45
N GLU A 288 -12.30 -32.55 5.27
CA GLU A 288 -12.15 -33.63 6.25
C GLU A 288 -13.29 -33.65 7.28
N SER A 289 -13.73 -32.48 7.75
CA SER A 289 -14.88 -32.39 8.68
C SER A 289 -16.20 -32.82 8.02
N VAL A 290 -16.38 -32.49 6.73
CA VAL A 290 -17.52 -32.94 5.93
C VAL A 290 -17.47 -34.45 5.73
N MET A 291 -16.30 -35.05 5.51
CA MET A 291 -16.16 -36.51 5.45
C MET A 291 -16.51 -37.19 6.78
N ALA A 292 -15.99 -36.68 7.89
CA ALA A 292 -16.22 -37.26 9.22
C ALA A 292 -17.70 -37.27 9.61
N THR A 293 -18.44 -36.21 9.25
CA THR A 293 -19.90 -36.13 9.49
C THR A 293 -20.68 -37.08 8.57
N GLN A 294 -20.25 -37.27 7.32
CA GLN A 294 -20.91 -38.12 6.33
C GLN A 294 -20.70 -39.62 6.55
N THR A 295 -19.64 -40.06 7.23
CA THR A 295 -19.45 -41.49 7.59
C THR A 295 -20.59 -42.10 8.42
N SER A 296 -21.51 -41.28 8.94
CA SER A 296 -22.71 -41.72 9.67
C SER A 296 -23.95 -41.95 8.79
N ALA A 297 -23.94 -41.49 7.53
CA ALA A 297 -25.05 -41.58 6.58
C ALA A 297 -24.62 -42.28 5.27
N THR A 298 -25.52 -43.02 4.65
CA THR A 298 -25.26 -44.00 3.58
C THR A 298 -25.04 -43.38 2.18
N ASP A 299 -24.44 -42.19 2.08
CA ASP A 299 -24.26 -41.46 0.81
C ASP A 299 -22.82 -41.56 0.27
N GLN A 300 -22.57 -42.60 -0.54
CA GLN A 300 -21.27 -42.79 -1.20
C GLN A 300 -20.93 -41.68 -2.21
N ARG A 301 -21.93 -40.98 -2.78
CA ARG A 301 -21.71 -39.92 -3.79
C ARG A 301 -21.11 -38.65 -3.20
N SER A 302 -21.53 -38.25 -2.00
CA SER A 302 -21.00 -37.06 -1.34
C SER A 302 -19.56 -37.27 -0.87
N SER A 303 -19.21 -38.49 -0.46
CA SER A 303 -17.83 -38.85 -0.10
C SER A 303 -16.87 -38.73 -1.29
N ALA A 304 -17.24 -39.24 -2.47
CA ALA A 304 -16.42 -39.12 -3.67
C ALA A 304 -16.19 -37.64 -4.09
N GLU A 305 -17.22 -36.79 -3.97
CA GLU A 305 -17.11 -35.36 -4.25
C GLU A 305 -16.09 -34.67 -3.32
N VAL A 306 -16.04 -35.04 -2.05
CA VAL A 306 -15.07 -34.47 -1.12
C VAL A 306 -13.64 -34.90 -1.46
N HIS A 307 -13.42 -36.19 -1.73
CA HIS A 307 -12.12 -36.68 -2.20
C HIS A 307 -11.65 -35.99 -3.48
N TYR A 308 -12.57 -35.78 -4.44
CA TYR A 308 -12.28 -35.04 -5.68
C TYR A 308 -11.87 -33.59 -5.39
N ASN A 309 -12.57 -32.88 -4.50
CA ASN A 309 -12.23 -31.50 -4.16
C ASN A 309 -10.85 -31.39 -3.49
N ILE A 310 -10.50 -32.32 -2.59
CA ILE A 310 -9.15 -32.33 -1.97
C ILE A 310 -8.08 -32.59 -3.04
N LEU A 311 -8.31 -33.56 -3.92
CA LEU A 311 -7.39 -33.85 -5.02
C LEU A 311 -7.18 -32.68 -5.95
N GLU A 312 -8.26 -31.98 -6.31
CA GLU A 312 -8.20 -30.77 -7.14
C GLU A 312 -7.29 -29.71 -6.50
N LEU A 313 -7.43 -29.45 -5.20
CA LEU A 313 -6.59 -28.49 -4.48
C LEU A 313 -5.13 -28.91 -4.45
N LEU A 314 -4.84 -30.18 -4.16
CA LEU A 314 -3.47 -30.71 -4.10
C LEU A 314 -2.79 -30.73 -5.48
N PHE A 315 -3.50 -31.17 -6.53
CA PHE A 315 -2.96 -31.18 -7.88
C PHE A 315 -2.68 -29.78 -8.41
N GLN A 316 -3.52 -28.79 -8.09
CA GLN A 316 -3.24 -27.40 -8.43
C GLN A 316 -1.88 -26.93 -7.87
N ARG A 317 -1.45 -27.38 -6.69
CA ARG A 317 -0.12 -27.04 -6.14
C ARG A 317 1.00 -27.77 -6.87
N ILE A 318 0.87 -29.09 -7.00
CA ILE A 318 1.87 -29.97 -7.62
C ILE A 318 2.11 -29.54 -9.08
N GLU A 319 1.05 -29.27 -9.85
CA GLU A 319 1.20 -28.82 -11.24
C GLU A 319 1.90 -27.46 -11.36
N ASN A 320 1.84 -26.63 -10.31
CA ASN A 320 2.52 -25.34 -10.25
C ASN A 320 3.91 -25.41 -9.57
N GLY A 321 4.44 -26.62 -9.36
CA GLY A 321 5.82 -26.87 -8.94
C GLY A 321 6.04 -26.89 -7.42
N ASP A 322 4.98 -26.94 -6.63
CA ASP A 322 5.05 -27.18 -5.19
C ASP A 322 4.88 -28.68 -4.90
N ASP A 323 5.96 -29.41 -5.21
CA ASP A 323 6.01 -30.86 -5.20
C ASP A 323 6.46 -31.41 -3.83
N GLU A 324 6.06 -30.76 -2.73
CA GLU A 324 6.36 -31.30 -1.41
C GLU A 324 5.85 -32.74 -1.31
N PHE A 325 6.72 -33.63 -0.80
CA PHE A 325 6.44 -35.07 -0.76
C PHE A 325 5.15 -35.40 -0.01
N GLU A 326 4.78 -34.59 0.98
CA GLU A 326 3.53 -34.72 1.74
C GLU A 326 2.30 -34.54 0.84
N TYR A 327 2.27 -33.52 -0.02
CA TYR A 327 1.13 -33.28 -0.93
C TYR A 327 0.94 -34.40 -1.94
N VAL A 328 2.03 -34.92 -2.51
CA VAL A 328 1.97 -36.05 -3.45
C VAL A 328 1.46 -37.30 -2.75
N LYS A 329 1.94 -37.56 -1.53
CA LYS A 329 1.48 -38.69 -0.72
C LYS A 329 0.00 -38.57 -0.37
N ASP A 330 -0.46 -37.41 0.06
CA ASP A 330 -1.86 -37.17 0.41
C ASP A 330 -2.75 -37.27 -0.83
N ALA A 331 -2.30 -36.75 -1.98
CA ALA A 331 -2.99 -36.92 -3.25
C ALA A 331 -3.13 -38.41 -3.62
N ILE A 332 -2.09 -39.24 -3.46
CA ILE A 332 -2.19 -40.68 -3.71
C ILE A 332 -3.24 -41.32 -2.78
N VAL A 333 -3.27 -40.95 -1.49
CA VAL A 333 -4.25 -41.47 -0.54
C VAL A 333 -5.67 -41.14 -1.01
N HIS A 334 -5.99 -39.88 -1.29
CA HIS A 334 -7.33 -39.50 -1.74
C HIS A 334 -7.69 -40.09 -3.11
N PHE A 335 -6.71 -40.31 -3.99
CA PHE A 335 -6.92 -40.94 -5.30
C PHE A 335 -7.29 -42.42 -5.18
N THR A 336 -6.72 -43.16 -4.21
CA THR A 336 -7.07 -44.58 -4.01
C THR A 336 -8.48 -44.82 -3.49
N TRP A 337 -9.14 -43.79 -2.97
CA TRP A 337 -10.53 -43.85 -2.49
C TRP A 337 -11.57 -43.58 -3.58
N LEU A 338 -11.16 -42.95 -4.69
CA LEU A 338 -11.98 -42.76 -5.91
C LEU A 338 -11.89 -44.00 -6.80
#